data_AF-A0A1H0JTV8-F1
#
_entry.id   AF-A0A1H0JTV8-F1
#
_cell.length_a   1.000
_cell.length_b   1.000
_cell.length_c   1.000
_cell.angle_alpha   90.00
_cell.angle_beta   90.00
_cell.angle_gamma   90.00
#
_symmetry.space_group_name_H-M   'P 1'
#
loop_
_entity.id
_entity.type
_entity.pdbx_description
1 polymer ?
#
loop_
_entity_poly.entity_id
_entity_poly.type
_entity_poly.pdbx_seq_one_letter_code
_entity_poly.pdbx_strand_id
1 'polypeptide(L)'
;MTFDQWHDELVLITELSKVNRQIGQYVLRALDADAKRAAPTPPDAEHALGEYLAALGQQLQERATQRTADSGRLVIEGISTDEPEQHADTAWTQPWDDTTDRRTLPNVGPS
;
A
#
# COMPACT_ATOMS: atom_id res chain seq x y z
N MET A 1 -12.10 -17.81 -1.59
CA MET A 1 -12.60 -16.44 -1.76
C MET A 1 -14.08 -16.54 -2.10
N THR A 2 -14.96 -15.92 -1.32
CA THR A 2 -16.40 -15.93 -1.56
C THR A 2 -16.79 -14.86 -2.59
N PHE A 3 -17.98 -14.98 -3.18
CA PHE A 3 -18.51 -13.96 -4.11
C PHE A 3 -18.58 -12.57 -3.46
N ASP A 4 -18.97 -12.50 -2.19
CA ASP A 4 -19.05 -11.25 -1.43
C ASP A 4 -17.66 -10.62 -1.23
N GLN A 5 -16.64 -11.42 -0.88
CA GLN A 5 -15.25 -10.93 -0.77
C GLN A 5 -14.72 -10.37 -2.09
N TRP A 6 -15.08 -10.98 -3.22
CA TRP A 6 -14.69 -10.49 -4.54
C TRP A 6 -15.41 -9.20 -4.92
N HIS A 7 -16.69 -9.09 -4.58
CA HIS A 7 -17.46 -7.86 -4.79
C HIS A 7 -16.85 -6.69 -4.00
N ASP A 8 -16.54 -6.90 -2.72
CA ASP A 8 -15.92 -5.88 -1.87
C ASP A 8 -14.54 -5.45 -2.38
N GLU A 9 -13.75 -6.39 -2.93
CA GLU A 9 -12.47 -6.09 -3.57
C GLU A 9 -12.63 -5.15 -4.77
N LEU A 10 -13.61 -5.42 -5.64
CA LEU A 10 -13.90 -4.59 -6.81
C LEU A 10 -14.44 -3.20 -6.43
N VAL A 11 -15.29 -3.13 -5.41
CA VAL A 11 -15.78 -1.86 -4.86
C VAL A 11 -14.60 -1.03 -4.38
N LEU A 12 -13.70 -1.61 -3.58
CA LEU A 12 -12.54 -0.88 -3.06
C LEU A 12 -11.60 -0.43 -4.18
N ILE A 13 -11.29 -1.28 -5.16
CA ILE A 13 -10.46 -0.91 -6.32
C ILE A 13 -11.09 0.27 -7.08
N THR A 14 -12.41 0.27 -7.22
CA THR A 14 -13.16 1.34 -7.86
C THR A 14 -13.06 2.64 -7.07
N GLU A 15 -13.24 2.59 -5.74
CA GLU A 15 -13.11 3.77 -4.88
C GLU A 15 -11.68 4.32 -4.85
N LEU A 16 -10.66 3.46 -4.78
CA LEU A 16 -9.25 3.85 -4.90
C LEU A 16 -8.95 4.52 -6.25
N SER A 17 -9.56 4.03 -7.34
CA SER A 17 -9.40 4.62 -8.67
C SER A 17 -10.04 6.00 -8.77
N LYS A 18 -11.21 6.20 -8.15
CA LYS A 18 -11.88 7.51 -8.06
C LYS A 18 -11.04 8.50 -7.26
N VAL A 19 -10.53 8.06 -6.11
CA VAL A 19 -9.61 8.86 -5.27
C VAL A 19 -8.39 9.28 -6.06
N ASN A 20 -7.75 8.36 -6.79
CA ASN A 20 -6.55 8.68 -7.57
C ASN A 20 -6.80 9.81 -8.58
N ARG A 21 -7.95 9.78 -9.26
CA ARG A 21 -8.37 10.85 -10.16
C ARG A 21 -8.56 12.18 -9.41
N GLN A 22 -9.23 12.16 -8.26
CA GLN A 22 -9.50 13.37 -7.48
C GLN A 22 -8.21 14.00 -6.92
N ILE A 23 -7.30 13.18 -6.39
CA ILE A 23 -5.97 13.63 -5.94
C ILE A 23 -5.20 14.24 -7.11
N GLY A 24 -5.15 13.58 -8.26
CA GLY A 24 -4.47 14.09 -9.44
C GLY A 24 -5.02 15.46 -9.88
N GLN A 25 -6.34 15.62 -9.89
CA GLN A 25 -7.00 16.90 -10.19
C GLN A 25 -6.68 17.97 -9.15
N TYR A 26 -6.68 17.62 -7.87
CA TYR A 26 -6.31 18.53 -6.78
C TYR A 26 -4.87 19.02 -6.92
N VAL A 27 -3.91 18.12 -7.16
CA VAL A 27 -2.49 18.46 -7.35
C VAL A 27 -2.30 19.36 -8.57
N LEU A 28 -2.91 19.02 -9.70
CA LEU A 28 -2.83 19.87 -10.91
C LEU A 28 -3.39 21.27 -10.65
N ARG A 29 -4.51 21.37 -9.95
CA ARG A 29 -5.11 22.65 -9.61
C ARG A 29 -4.24 23.47 -8.64
N ALA A 30 -3.60 22.82 -7.68
CA ALA A 30 -2.66 23.47 -6.78
C ALA A 30 -1.46 24.06 -7.55
N LEU A 31 -0.92 23.31 -8.51
CA LEU A 31 0.15 23.78 -9.40
C LEU A 31 -0.30 24.92 -10.31
N ASP A 32 -1.51 24.85 -10.85
CA ASP A 32 -2.08 25.94 -11.65
C ASP A 32 -2.34 27.21 -10.82
N ALA A 33 -2.73 27.05 -9.56
CA ALA A 33 -2.89 28.17 -8.63
C ALA A 33 -1.54 28.83 -8.30
N ASP A 34 -0.50 28.03 -8.04
CA ASP A 34 0.87 28.53 -7.82
C ASP A 34 1.40 29.29 -9.05
N ALA A 35 1.14 28.76 -10.26
CA ALA A 35 1.44 29.40 -11.52
C ALA A 35 0.52 30.59 -11.87
N LYS A 36 -0.44 30.95 -11.00
CA LYS A 36 -1.45 32.02 -11.20
C LYS A 36 -2.33 31.82 -12.45
N ARG A 37 -2.48 30.58 -12.92
CA ARG A 37 -3.34 30.19 -14.05
C ARG A 37 -4.76 29.84 -13.63
N ALA A 38 -4.96 29.50 -12.35
CA ALA A 38 -6.26 29.17 -11.78
C ALA A 38 -6.42 29.75 -10.37
N ALA A 39 -7.66 29.77 -9.87
CA ALA A 39 -7.91 30.04 -8.46
C ALA A 39 -7.58 28.80 -7.60
N PRO A 40 -7.05 29.00 -6.37
CA PRO A 40 -6.86 27.92 -5.40
C PRO A 40 -8.13 27.08 -5.20
N THR A 41 -7.95 25.85 -4.75
CA THR A 41 -9.07 25.00 -4.31
C THR A 41 -9.70 25.64 -3.07
N PRO A 42 -11.04 25.73 -2.98
CA PRO A 42 -11.69 26.29 -1.80
C PRO A 42 -11.51 25.34 -0.59
N PRO A 43 -11.35 25.88 0.63
CA PRO A 43 -11.11 25.07 1.84
C PRO A 43 -12.14 23.97 2.07
N ASP A 44 -13.42 24.23 1.80
CA ASP A 44 -14.49 23.23 1.96
C ASP A 44 -14.31 22.02 1.04
N ALA A 45 -13.80 22.24 -0.18
CA ALA A 45 -13.53 21.15 -1.12
C ALA A 45 -12.26 20.36 -0.72
N GLU A 46 -11.25 21.02 -0.16
CA GLU A 46 -10.07 20.35 0.40
C GLU A 46 -10.46 19.50 1.61
N HIS A 47 -11.33 20.02 2.47
CA HIS A 47 -11.85 19.32 3.63
C HIS A 47 -12.63 18.06 3.22
N ALA A 48 -13.58 18.20 2.28
CA ALA A 48 -14.37 17.08 1.78
C ALA A 48 -13.49 15.99 1.12
N LEU A 49 -12.44 16.38 0.39
CA LEU A 49 -11.47 15.43 -0.15
C LEU A 49 -10.72 14.72 0.99
N GLY A 50 -10.28 15.45 2.01
CA GLY A 50 -9.62 14.89 3.19
C GLY A 50 -10.47 13.88 3.95
N GLU A 51 -11.74 14.19 4.21
CA GLU A 51 -12.69 13.27 4.87
C GLU A 51 -12.86 11.97 4.07
N TYR A 52 -13.02 12.09 2.74
CA TYR A 52 -13.17 10.93 1.88
C TYR A 52 -11.92 10.05 1.85
N LEU A 53 -10.72 10.65 1.82
CA LEU A 53 -9.45 9.92 1.92
C LEU A 53 -9.30 9.19 3.25
N ALA A 54 -9.66 9.83 4.35
CA ALA A 54 -9.61 9.23 5.68
C ALA A 54 -10.54 8.03 5.80
N ALA A 55 -11.79 8.16 5.32
CA ALA A 55 -12.77 7.09 5.32
C ALA A 55 -12.29 5.88 4.49
N LEU A 56 -11.75 6.11 3.30
CA LEU A 56 -11.23 5.03 2.46
C LEU A 56 -9.99 4.36 3.09
N GLY A 57 -9.12 5.14 3.72
CA GLY A 57 -7.98 4.63 4.49
C GLY A 57 -8.40 3.72 5.63
N GLN A 58 -9.44 4.11 6.38
CA GLN A 58 -10.00 3.30 7.45
C GLN A 58 -10.55 1.96 6.92
N GLN A 59 -11.33 1.99 5.83
CA GLN A 59 -11.85 0.77 5.20
C GLN A 59 -10.73 -0.19 4.76
N LEU A 60 -9.65 0.36 4.21
CA LEU A 60 -8.49 -0.44 3.80
C LEU A 60 -7.79 -1.09 5.01
N GLN A 61 -7.67 -0.37 6.13
CA GLN A 61 -7.10 -0.89 7.37
C GLN A 61 -7.97 -1.99 7.99
N GLU A 62 -9.28 -1.76 8.11
CA GLU A 62 -10.23 -2.76 8.64
C GLU A 62 -10.15 -4.07 7.85
N ARG A 63 -10.07 -3.97 6.51
CA ARG A 63 -9.91 -5.13 5.64
C ARG A 63 -8.56 -5.84 5.81
N ALA A 64 -7.47 -5.11 6.04
CA ALA A 64 -6.17 -5.71 6.31
C ALA A 64 -6.19 -6.48 7.64
N THR A 65 -6.83 -5.92 8.66
CA THR A 65 -7.05 -6.59 9.95
C THR A 65 -7.87 -7.87 9.80
N GLN A 66 -8.98 -7.84 9.04
CA GLN A 66 -9.80 -9.02 8.78
C GLN A 66 -9.01 -10.14 8.09
N ARG A 67 -8.22 -9.82 7.05
CA ARG A 67 -7.37 -10.81 6.36
C ARG A 67 -6.30 -11.41 7.29
N THR A 68 -5.78 -10.62 8.21
CA THR A 68 -4.79 -11.08 9.20
C THR A 68 -5.45 -12.02 10.23
N ALA A 69 -6.65 -11.67 10.70
CA ALA A 69 -7.43 -12.51 11.62
C ALA A 69 -7.86 -13.84 10.98
N ASP A 70 -8.29 -13.83 9.71
CA ASP A 70 -8.66 -15.04 8.96
C ASP A 70 -7.45 -15.96 8.73
N SER A 71 -6.27 -15.38 8.46
CA SER A 71 -5.02 -16.13 8.36
C SER A 71 -4.63 -16.77 9.70
N GLY A 72 -4.86 -16.07 10.82
CA GLY A 72 -4.65 -16.62 12.17
C GLY A 72 -5.64 -17.72 12.56
N ARG A 73 -6.90 -17.62 12.11
CA ARG A 73 -7.95 -18.63 12.38
C ARG A 73 -7.67 -19.95 11.65
N LEU A 74 -7.20 -19.89 10.41
CA LEU A 74 -6.77 -21.07 9.63
C LEU A 74 -5.58 -21.80 10.27
N VAL A 75 -4.68 -21.08 10.95
CA VAL A 75 -3.57 -21.68 11.70
C VAL A 75 -4.08 -22.43 12.94
N ILE A 76 -5.17 -22.00 13.57
CA ILE A 76 -5.72 -22.68 14.77
C ILE A 76 -6.51 -23.95 14.39
N GLU A 77 -7.23 -23.95 13.26
CA GLU A 77 -7.95 -25.15 12.78
C GLU A 77 -7.03 -26.23 12.18
N GLY A 78 -5.78 -25.89 11.84
CA GLY A 78 -4.77 -26.81 11.30
C GLY A 78 -3.90 -27.53 12.33
N ILE A 79 -4.03 -27.23 13.63
CA ILE A 79 -3.23 -27.87 14.67
C ILE A 79 -4.00 -29.07 15.24
N SER A 80 -3.93 -30.19 14.53
CA SER A 80 -3.98 -31.49 15.20
C SER A 80 -2.67 -31.63 15.95
N THR A 81 -2.78 -31.68 17.28
CA THR A 81 -1.67 -31.99 18.18
C THR A 81 -1.19 -33.41 17.89
N ASP A 82 0.08 -33.59 17.57
CA ASP A 82 0.90 -34.72 18.02
C ASP A 82 2.39 -34.34 17.94
N GLU A 83 2.91 -34.04 19.13
CA GLU A 83 4.28 -34.18 19.66
C GLU A 83 5.52 -33.47 19.07
N PRO A 84 6.55 -33.25 19.93
CA PRO A 84 7.66 -32.35 19.67
C PRO A 84 8.92 -33.11 19.23
N GLU A 85 9.39 -32.85 18.02
CA GLU A 85 10.75 -33.26 17.63
C GLU A 85 11.67 -32.05 17.51
N GLN A 86 12.54 -31.92 18.52
CA GLN A 86 13.80 -31.21 18.39
C GLN A 86 14.63 -31.89 17.30
N HIS A 87 14.85 -31.27 16.15
CA HIS A 87 16.05 -31.52 15.35
C HIS A 87 16.51 -30.27 14.60
N ALA A 88 17.83 -30.10 14.64
CA ALA A 88 18.63 -28.94 14.33
C ALA A 88 18.67 -28.53 12.85
N ASP A 89 19.10 -27.28 12.66
CA ASP A 89 19.86 -26.75 11.53
C ASP A 89 19.30 -26.96 10.12
N THR A 90 18.60 -25.94 9.61
CA THR A 90 18.83 -25.52 8.21
C THR A 90 18.62 -24.02 8.10
N ALA A 91 19.73 -23.29 7.94
CA ALA A 91 19.75 -21.88 7.60
C ALA A 91 19.11 -21.67 6.23
N TRP A 92 17.94 -21.04 6.20
CA TRP A 92 17.32 -20.53 4.97
C TRP A 92 18.06 -19.27 4.53
N THR A 93 18.88 -19.38 3.48
CA THR A 93 19.42 -18.23 2.74
C THR A 93 18.28 -17.47 2.05
N GLN A 94 18.19 -16.17 2.29
CA GLN A 94 17.21 -15.29 1.64
C GLN A 94 17.72 -14.80 0.27
N PRO A 95 16.86 -14.72 -0.77
CA PRO A 95 17.25 -14.33 -2.11
C PRO A 95 16.97 -12.84 -2.35
N TRP A 96 17.89 -11.95 -1.98
CA TRP A 96 17.90 -10.57 -2.48
C TRP A 96 19.26 -9.89 -2.49
N ASP A 97 20.35 -10.64 -2.61
CA ASP A 97 21.61 -10.05 -3.08
C ASP A 97 21.60 -10.02 -4.61
N ASP A 98 20.81 -9.10 -5.17
CA ASP A 98 21.00 -8.67 -6.56
C ASP A 98 21.95 -7.47 -6.57
N THR A 99 23.21 -7.80 -6.77
CA THR A 99 24.17 -7.09 -7.62
C THR A 99 24.03 -5.57 -7.65
N THR A 100 24.64 -4.90 -6.65
CA THR A 100 25.11 -3.53 -6.86
C THR A 100 26.19 -3.57 -7.95
N ASP A 101 25.77 -3.32 -9.18
CA ASP A 101 26.63 -3.03 -10.32
C ASP A 101 27.49 -1.80 -9.97
N ARG A 102 28.74 -2.08 -9.57
CA ARG A 102 29.78 -1.06 -9.39
C ARG A 102 30.08 -0.46 -10.76
N ARG A 103 29.36 0.60 -11.11
CA ARG A 103 29.84 1.58 -12.09
C ARG A 103 31.21 2.09 -11.60
N THR A 104 32.25 1.69 -12.32
CA THR A 104 33.56 2.32 -12.35
C THR A 104 33.38 3.79 -12.74
N LEU A 105 33.57 4.69 -11.77
CA LEU A 105 33.77 6.11 -12.02
C LEU A 105 35.20 6.32 -12.56
N PRO A 106 35.43 7.06 -13.65
CA PRO A 106 36.77 7.50 -14.00
C PRO A 106 37.25 8.56 -13.00
N ASN A 107 38.44 8.30 -12.45
CA ASN A 107 39.22 9.19 -11.60
C ASN A 107 39.60 10.46 -12.40
N VAL A 108 38.95 11.59 -12.11
CA VAL A 108 39.39 12.92 -12.55
C VAL A 108 40.11 13.55 -11.37
N GLY A 109 41.44 13.51 -11.39
CA GLY A 109 42.28 14.23 -10.43
C GLY A 109 42.17 15.75 -10.61
N PRO A 110 42.36 16.54 -9.55
CA PRO A 110 42.33 18.00 -9.65
C PRO A 110 43.58 18.55 -10.34
N SER A 111 43.36 19.69 -10.99
CA SER A 111 44.23 20.49 -11.86
C SER A 111 45.63 20.81 -11.36
#